data_AF-A0A956DFJ0-F1
#
_entry.id   AF-A0A956DFJ0-F1
#
_cell.length_a   1.000
_cell.length_b   1.000
_cell.length_c   1.000
_cell.angle_alpha   90.00
_cell.angle_beta   90.00
_cell.angle_gamma   90.00
#
_symmetry.space_group_name_H-M   'P 1'
#
loop_
_entity.id
_entity.type
_entity.pdbx_description
1 polymer ?
#
loop_
_entity_poly.entity_id
_entity_poly.type
_entity_poly.pdbx_seq_one_letter_code
_entity_poly.pdbx_strand_id
1 'polypeptide(L)'
;MSDPQEPVGELKRTSLHSIHADLGARLVPFAGWSMPVQYEGLVKEHQAVRERCGLFDVSHMGELELKGADAVAFVDSLVTNAISTLPVGRAAYTVCCNAEGTILDDLIVYRRGESDVLVVCNASN
;
A
#
# COMPACT_ATOMS: atom_id res chain seq x y z
N MET A 1 12.53 -0.29 -24.02
CA MET A 1 13.73 -1.03 -23.63
C MET A 1 14.36 -0.23 -22.51
N SER A 2 14.04 -0.56 -21.26
CA SER A 2 14.55 0.11 -20.06
C SER A 2 15.83 -0.59 -19.58
N ASP A 3 16.72 0.24 -19.02
CA ASP A 3 18.13 0.00 -18.65
C ASP A 3 18.43 -1.31 -17.89
N PRO A 4 19.67 -1.83 -18.02
CA PRO A 4 20.13 -3.03 -17.34
C PRO A 4 20.35 -2.73 -15.85
N GLN A 5 19.55 -3.40 -15.00
CA GLN A 5 19.77 -3.64 -13.58
C GLN A 5 20.66 -2.60 -12.88
N GLU A 6 20.04 -1.51 -12.39
CA GLU A 6 20.61 -0.83 -11.23
C GLU A 6 20.96 -1.88 -10.17
N PRO A 7 22.12 -1.76 -9.48
CA PRO A 7 22.47 -2.68 -8.43
C PRO A 7 21.34 -2.65 -7.42
N VAL A 8 20.59 -3.76 -7.33
CA VAL A 8 19.55 -3.93 -6.34
C VAL A 8 20.27 -3.87 -5.00
N GLY A 9 20.23 -2.70 -4.35
CA GLY A 9 20.65 -2.55 -2.97
C GLY A 9 19.93 -3.60 -2.13
N GLU A 10 20.48 -3.90 -0.95
CA GLU A 10 19.88 -4.92 -0.08
C GLU A 10 18.36 -4.73 0.05
N LEU A 11 17.59 -5.75 -0.35
CA LEU A 11 16.13 -5.66 -0.35
C LEU A 11 15.62 -5.42 1.07
N LYS A 12 14.69 -4.47 1.20
CA LYS A 12 13.97 -4.24 2.45
C LYS A 12 13.17 -5.49 2.84
N ARG A 13 12.98 -5.70 4.14
CA ARG A 13 12.28 -6.87 4.70
C ARG A 13 11.18 -6.43 5.64
N THR A 14 10.00 -7.04 5.54
CA THR A 14 8.92 -6.81 6.51
C THR A 14 9.25 -7.51 7.84
N SER A 15 8.55 -7.13 8.91
CA SER A 15 8.66 -7.79 10.22
C SER A 15 8.29 -9.28 10.18
N LEU A 16 7.59 -9.74 9.13
CA LEU A 16 7.17 -11.13 8.94
C LEU A 16 8.12 -11.93 8.03
N HIS A 17 9.24 -11.35 7.58
CA HIS A 17 10.15 -11.97 6.61
C HIS A 17 10.64 -13.36 7.02
N SER A 18 11.03 -13.55 8.28
CA SER A 18 11.49 -14.87 8.77
C SER A 18 10.36 -15.90 8.75
N ILE A 19 9.13 -15.49 9.08
CA ILE A 19 7.96 -16.36 9.05
C ILE A 19 7.68 -16.82 7.62
N HIS A 20 7.82 -15.92 6.63
CA HIS A 20 7.67 -16.29 5.22
C HIS A 20 8.70 -17.35 4.80
N ALA A 21 9.96 -17.19 5.21
CA ALA A 21 11.02 -18.16 4.93
C ALA A 21 10.73 -19.52 5.58
N ASP A 22 10.31 -19.53 6.85
CA ASP A 22 10.00 -20.75 7.60
C ASP A 22 8.78 -21.51 7.01
N LEU A 23 7.81 -20.77 6.47
CA LEU A 23 6.65 -21.32 5.77
C LEU A 23 6.97 -21.76 4.32
N GLY A 24 8.22 -21.65 3.87
CA GLY A 24 8.64 -22.07 2.54
C GLY A 24 8.17 -21.14 1.41
N ALA A 25 7.89 -19.87 1.71
CA ALA A 25 7.47 -18.91 0.70
C ALA A 25 8.54 -18.71 -0.37
N ARG A 26 8.10 -18.56 -1.62
CA ARG A 26 8.96 -18.06 -2.69
C ARG A 26 9.09 -16.54 -2.57
N LEU A 27 10.19 -16.08 -1.98
CA LEU A 27 10.49 -14.65 -1.83
C LEU A 27 11.08 -14.07 -3.13
N VAL A 28 10.59 -12.92 -3.57
CA VAL A 28 11.03 -12.23 -4.79
C VAL A 28 11.23 -10.72 -4.55
N PRO A 29 12.06 -10.05 -5.36
CA PRO A 29 12.11 -8.58 -5.37
C PRO A 29 10.78 -7.99 -5.85
N PHE A 30 10.15 -7.15 -5.04
CA PHE A 30 8.93 -6.42 -5.39
C PHE A 30 8.97 -5.02 -4.75
N ALA A 31 8.93 -3.97 -5.57
CA ALA A 31 9.01 -2.57 -5.11
C ALA A 31 10.17 -2.27 -4.12
N GLY A 32 11.33 -2.92 -4.31
CA GLY A 32 12.48 -2.78 -3.41
C GLY A 32 12.43 -3.60 -2.11
N TRP A 33 11.41 -4.45 -1.96
CA TRP A 33 11.22 -5.37 -0.84
C TRP A 33 11.41 -6.83 -1.24
N SER A 34 11.80 -7.67 -0.27
CA SER A 34 11.77 -9.14 -0.39
C SER A 34 10.41 -9.65 0.08
N MET A 35 9.50 -9.91 -0.86
CA MET A 35 8.09 -10.24 -0.59
C MET A 35 7.74 -11.68 -1.03
N PRO A 36 6.83 -12.37 -0.32
CA PRO A 36 6.36 -13.70 -0.70
C PRO A 36 5.41 -13.63 -1.89
N VAL A 37 5.75 -14.30 -3.00
CA VAL A 37 4.87 -14.37 -4.19
C VAL A 37 3.89 -15.56 -4.14
N GLN A 38 4.26 -16.64 -3.44
CA GLN A 38 3.43 -17.82 -3.22
C GLN A 38 4.05 -18.73 -2.14
N TYR A 39 3.25 -19.61 -1.56
CA TYR A 39 3.62 -20.65 -0.60
C TYR A 39 3.27 -22.06 -1.14
N GLU A 40 2.02 -22.29 -1.51
CA GLU A 40 1.50 -23.58 -1.99
C GLU A 40 1.11 -23.55 -3.47
N GLY A 41 1.11 -22.37 -4.09
CA GLY A 41 0.89 -22.16 -5.52
C GLY A 41 -0.21 -21.14 -5.81
N LEU A 42 0.04 -20.26 -6.78
CA LEU A 42 -0.84 -19.12 -7.11
C LEU A 42 -2.33 -19.47 -7.26
N VAL A 43 -2.65 -20.54 -8.01
CA VAL A 43 -4.06 -20.94 -8.26
C VAL A 43 -4.73 -21.39 -6.97
N LYS A 44 -4.03 -22.18 -6.15
CA LYS A 44 -4.57 -22.74 -4.91
C LYS A 44 -4.82 -21.62 -3.89
N GLU A 45 -3.89 -20.68 -3.77
CA GLU A 45 -4.01 -19.51 -2.90
C GLU A 45 -5.13 -18.57 -3.35
N HIS A 46 -5.26 -18.32 -4.66
CA HIS A 46 -6.37 -17.56 -5.22
C HIS A 46 -7.72 -18.20 -4.88
N GLN A 47 -7.86 -19.51 -5.10
CA GLN A 47 -9.08 -20.26 -4.75
C GLN A 47 -9.36 -20.20 -3.25
N ALA A 48 -8.34 -20.32 -2.39
CA ALA A 48 -8.51 -20.20 -0.95
C ALA A 48 -9.12 -18.85 -0.54
N VAL A 49 -8.68 -17.75 -1.13
CA VAL A 49 -9.26 -16.41 -0.88
C VAL A 49 -10.70 -16.30 -1.37
N ARG A 50 -11.01 -16.87 -2.54
CA ARG A 50 -12.34 -16.80 -3.15
C ARG A 50 -13.37 -17.67 -2.46
N GLU A 51 -12.96 -18.84 -1.98
CA GLU A 51 -13.86 -19.87 -1.47
C GLU A 51 -13.84 -19.96 0.06
N ARG A 52 -12.81 -19.44 0.71
CA ARG A 52 -12.60 -19.51 2.16
C ARG A 52 -12.03 -18.20 2.72
N CYS A 53 -10.75 -18.17 3.05
CA CYS A 53 -10.03 -17.01 3.53
C CYS A 53 -8.58 -17.06 3.06
N GLY A 54 -7.92 -15.91 3.02
CA GLY A 54 -6.48 -15.81 2.83
C GLY A 54 -5.90 -14.69 3.67
N LEU A 55 -4.63 -14.81 4.00
CA LEU A 55 -3.86 -13.83 4.75
C LEU A 55 -2.73 -13.31 3.86
N PHE A 56 -2.59 -11.99 3.80
CA PHE A 56 -1.57 -11.33 3.01
C PHE A 56 -0.72 -10.45 3.91
N ASP A 57 0.61 -10.52 3.72
CA ASP A 57 1.51 -9.51 4.28
C ASP A 57 1.59 -8.32 3.32
N VAL A 58 0.88 -7.25 3.66
CA VAL A 58 0.89 -5.97 2.93
C VAL A 58 1.71 -4.89 3.65
N SER A 59 2.57 -5.27 4.61
CA SER A 59 3.33 -4.33 5.45
C SER A 59 4.41 -3.54 4.70
N HIS A 60 4.56 -3.77 3.40
CA HIS A 60 5.47 -3.03 2.52
C HIS A 60 4.83 -1.75 1.96
N MET A 61 3.51 -1.58 2.11
CA MET A 61 2.80 -0.37 1.73
C MET A 61 3.27 0.83 2.56
N GLY A 62 3.26 2.01 1.97
CA GLY A 62 3.60 3.23 2.68
C GLY A 62 2.42 3.72 3.53
N GLU A 63 2.72 4.23 4.72
CA GLU A 63 1.74 4.79 5.65
C GLU A 63 2.16 6.20 6.05
N LEU A 64 1.32 7.19 5.73
CA LEU A 64 1.54 8.60 6.04
C LEU A 64 0.44 9.08 7.00
N GLU A 65 0.84 9.50 8.20
CA GLU A 65 -0.05 10.06 9.20
C GLU A 65 0.01 11.59 9.16
N LEU A 66 -1.14 12.23 8.92
CA LEU A 66 -1.28 13.69 8.90
C LEU A 66 -2.15 14.13 10.07
N LYS A 67 -1.59 14.99 10.92
CA LYS A 67 -2.25 15.52 12.11
C LYS A 67 -2.26 17.04 12.11
N GLY A 68 -3.39 17.62 12.50
CA GLY A 68 -3.59 19.07 12.59
C GLY A 68 -4.97 19.51 12.11
N ALA A 69 -5.36 20.73 12.47
CA ALA A 69 -6.68 21.27 12.14
C ALA A 69 -6.97 21.27 10.63
N ASP A 70 -5.93 21.41 9.81
CA ASP A 70 -6.04 21.47 8.35
C ASP A 70 -5.72 20.14 7.65
N ALA A 71 -5.50 19.04 8.38
CA ALA A 71 -5.06 17.77 7.79
C ALA A 71 -6.02 17.26 6.71
N VAL A 72 -7.33 17.32 6.97
CA VAL A 72 -8.36 16.88 6.00
C VAL A 72 -8.39 17.80 4.77
N ALA A 73 -8.36 19.12 4.99
CA ALA A 73 -8.39 20.10 3.90
C ALA A 73 -7.13 20.01 3.02
N PHE A 74 -5.97 19.75 3.63
CA PHE A 74 -4.73 19.52 2.91
C PHE A 74 -4.81 18.26 2.05
N VAL A 75 -5.32 17.14 2.58
CA VAL A 75 -5.48 15.92 1.79
C VAL A 75 -6.48 16.10 0.64
N ASP A 76 -7.61 16.78 0.88
CA ASP A 76 -8.57 17.14 -0.18
C ASP A 76 -7.92 17.95 -1.33
N SER A 77 -6.87 18.72 -1.05
CA SER A 77 -6.15 19.48 -2.09
C SER A 77 -5.20 18.63 -2.95
N LEU A 78 -4.87 17.41 -2.49
CA LEU A 78 -3.91 16.51 -3.16
C LEU A 78 -4.60 15.38 -3.92
N VAL A 79 -5.83 15.04 -3.56
CA VAL A 79 -6.53 13.85 -4.07
C VAL A 79 -7.82 14.23 -4.79
N THR A 80 -8.30 13.31 -5.62
CA THR A 80 -9.46 13.55 -6.50
C THR A 80 -10.82 13.37 -5.83
N ASN A 81 -10.90 12.70 -4.68
CA ASN A 81 -12.14 12.52 -3.91
C ASN A 81 -12.19 13.43 -2.67
N ALA A 82 -13.39 13.83 -2.28
CA ALA A 82 -13.59 14.71 -1.12
C ALA A 82 -13.57 13.92 0.21
N ILE A 83 -12.41 13.81 0.83
CA ILE A 83 -12.20 13.19 2.15
C ILE A 83 -12.92 13.98 3.24
N SER A 84 -13.08 15.29 3.10
CA SER A 84 -13.89 16.11 4.02
C SER A 84 -15.34 15.65 4.18
N THR A 85 -15.91 14.99 3.16
CA THR A 85 -17.29 14.47 3.20
C THR A 85 -17.39 13.10 3.88
N LEU A 86 -16.25 12.43 4.07
CA LEU A 86 -16.17 11.10 4.65
C LEU A 86 -16.43 11.18 6.17
N PRO A 87 -17.33 10.38 6.75
CA PRO A 87 -17.47 10.34 8.21
C PRO A 87 -16.18 9.88 8.89
N VAL A 88 -15.90 10.38 10.10
CA VAL A 88 -14.81 9.88 10.93
C VAL A 88 -14.95 8.36 11.14
N GLY A 89 -13.83 7.64 11.05
CA GLY A 89 -13.75 6.19 11.11
C GLY A 89 -13.99 5.48 9.78
N ARG A 90 -14.14 6.21 8.67
CA ARG A 90 -14.31 5.64 7.33
C ARG A 90 -13.06 5.87 6.47
N ALA A 91 -13.00 5.14 5.37
CA ALA A 91 -11.95 5.24 4.36
C ALA A 91 -12.54 5.48 2.97
N ALA A 92 -11.77 6.12 2.11
CA ALA A 92 -12.08 6.28 0.69
C ALA A 92 -10.87 5.88 -0.16
N TYR A 93 -11.14 5.16 -1.24
CA TYR A 93 -10.20 5.02 -2.35
C TYR A 93 -10.17 6.32 -3.14
N THR A 94 -8.99 6.77 -3.56
CA THR A 94 -8.82 7.99 -4.35
C THR A 94 -7.52 7.92 -5.15
N VAL A 95 -7.30 8.88 -6.04
CA VAL A 95 -6.02 9.03 -6.75
C VAL A 95 -5.42 10.40 -6.46
N CYS A 96 -4.09 10.44 -6.32
CA CYS A 96 -3.28 11.65 -6.27
C CYS A 96 -2.76 11.93 -7.69
N CYS A 97 -2.93 13.16 -8.17
CA CYS A 97 -2.48 13.57 -9.49
C CYS A 97 -1.48 14.72 -9.40
N ASN A 98 -0.59 14.83 -10.39
CA ASN A 98 0.21 16.03 -10.57
C ASN A 98 -0.61 17.19 -11.15
N ALA A 99 0.01 18.36 -11.34
CA ALA A 99 -0.64 19.56 -11.83
C ALA A 99 -1.22 19.39 -13.25
N GLU A 100 -0.66 18.49 -14.06
CA GLU A 100 -1.15 18.17 -15.41
C GLU A 100 -2.30 17.13 -15.40
N GLY A 101 -2.71 16.64 -14.23
CA GLY A 101 -3.75 15.63 -14.09
C GLY A 101 -3.30 14.19 -14.34
N THR A 102 -1.99 13.95 -14.45
CA THR A 102 -1.42 12.59 -14.53
C THR A 102 -1.44 11.96 -13.14
N ILE A 103 -1.88 10.71 -13.07
CA ILE A 103 -1.91 9.93 -11.82
C ILE A 103 -0.48 9.70 -11.34
N LEU A 104 -0.20 10.11 -10.10
CA LEU A 104 1.02 9.80 -9.38
C LEU A 104 0.87 8.51 -8.58
N ASP A 105 -0.26 8.35 -7.89
CA ASP A 105 -0.56 7.15 -7.10
C ASP A 105 -2.06 6.96 -6.89
N ASP A 106 -2.50 5.73 -6.65
CA ASP A 106 -3.80 5.42 -6.07
C ASP A 106 -3.66 5.11 -4.57
N LEU A 107 -4.60 5.62 -3.78
CA LEU A 107 -4.48 5.73 -2.33
C LEU A 107 -5.74 5.23 -1.63
N ILE A 108 -5.58 4.71 -0.42
CA ILE A 108 -6.67 4.60 0.54
C ILE A 108 -6.45 5.62 1.65
N VAL A 109 -7.40 6.54 1.81
CA VAL A 109 -7.35 7.57 2.84
C VAL A 109 -8.37 7.27 3.93
N TYR A 110 -7.92 7.14 5.16
CA TYR A 110 -8.73 6.95 6.36
C TYR A 110 -8.88 8.27 7.11
N ARG A 111 -10.11 8.76 7.28
CA ARG A 111 -10.39 9.88 8.19
C ARG A 111 -10.55 9.32 9.60
N ARG A 112 -9.47 9.30 10.39
CA ARG A 112 -9.47 8.69 11.73
C ARG A 112 -9.96 9.63 12.83
N GLY A 113 -9.96 10.94 12.57
CA GLY A 113 -10.52 11.96 13.43
C GLY A 113 -10.80 13.26 12.67
N GLU A 114 -11.19 14.32 13.40
CA GLU A 114 -11.38 15.65 12.81
C GLU A 114 -10.06 16.29 12.33
N SER A 115 -8.95 15.90 12.95
CA SER A 115 -7.61 16.43 12.68
C SER A 115 -6.58 15.31 12.55
N ASP A 116 -7.00 14.11 12.18
CA ASP A 116 -6.17 12.92 12.04
C ASP A 116 -6.59 12.13 10.79
N VAL A 117 -5.67 12.03 9.83
CA VAL A 117 -5.84 11.30 8.58
C VAL A 117 -4.67 10.33 8.40
N LEU A 118 -4.97 9.10 7.99
CA LEU A 118 -3.97 8.12 7.55
C LEU A 118 -4.12 7.90 6.06
N VAL A 119 -3.04 8.08 5.31
CA VAL A 119 -2.95 7.78 3.88
C VAL A 119 -2.11 6.53 3.70
N VAL A 120 -2.66 5.54 2.99
CA VAL A 120 -1.94 4.33 2.58
C VAL A 120 -1.61 4.44 1.09
N CYS A 121 -0.33 4.37 0.74
CA CYS A 121 0.20 4.53 -0.62
C CYS A 121 0.95 3.28 -1.10
N ASN A 122 1.13 3.17 -2.42
CA ASN A 122 1.83 2.02 -2.99
C ASN A 122 3.31 2.00 -2.60
N ALA A 123 3.85 0.80 -2.39
CA ALA A 123 5.21 0.58 -1.87
C ALA A 123 6.34 1.16 -2.75
N SER A 124 6.08 1.40 -4.03
CA SER A 124 7.07 1.89 -5.00
C SER A 124 7.20 3.42 -5.06
N ASN A 125 6.30 4.15 -4.41
CA ASN A 125 6.24 5.61 -4.42
C ASN A 125 6.75 6.22 -3.10
#